data_AF-A0A7C4FNB9-F1
#
_entry.id   AF-A0A7C4FNB9-F1
#
_cell.length_a   1.000
_cell.length_b   1.000
_cell.length_c   1.000
_cell.angle_alpha   90.00
_cell.angle_beta   90.00
_cell.angle_gamma   90.00
#
_symmetry.space_group_name_H-M   'P 1'
#
loop_
_entity.id
_entity.type
_entity.pdbx_description
1 polymer ?
#
loop_
_entity_poly.entity_id
_entity_poly.type
_entity_poly.pdbx_seq_one_letter_code
_entity_poly.pdbx_strand_id
1 'polypeptide(L)'
;MLIRRIKRFIEENSLFQSGDRVLVAVSAGLDSVVLLNILLELREYFNLKLFVSHYDHKIRKNSVEDALFVYRLCKEKGLPLFIASASVPRYAKREGLSLEMAGRELRYRAWYHLAKTYDFQKIALAHHLDDLTEEIFMRIIRGTGRRGLAGIPLKREDLLVRPLLFLTKEEIRNYAQEKGLSWRDDPTNEDLRFLRNKVRHILIPFLAKEFNPNIKEAVSKTAVIIAEEEELIENLAREAFSNVKAVVDDCLALKLTEIKKLPSVIRKRVYFLAFQEVGLPLFRITSRHLLQIEGLLTGKARGPICLPGNFCVYRGPGYLRISQKISPIQPFELSIPSPGLYELPDKSLGRVLVEIICRKNLPQPSFLPGTVLLDASKASFPIVIRNRRPGDRVFIAGLGHKKLKKFLWEKKVPTYKRDSLLIVDKDGEILAIFGLYVHPLFKITDATQDVLLIRLERTKA
;
A
#
# COMPACT_ATOMS: atom_id res chain seq x y z
N MET A 1 44.03 -8.03 -6.51
CA MET A 1 43.41 -8.71 -5.33
C MET A 1 41.91 -8.39 -5.19
N LEU A 2 41.51 -7.12 -5.40
CA LEU A 2 40.12 -6.66 -5.23
C LEU A 2 39.09 -7.35 -6.14
N ILE A 3 39.37 -7.50 -7.44
CA ILE A 3 38.46 -8.16 -8.41
C ILE A 3 38.07 -9.58 -7.98
N ARG A 4 39.01 -10.37 -7.45
CA ARG A 4 38.72 -11.72 -6.94
C ARG A 4 37.74 -11.67 -5.76
N ARG A 5 37.88 -10.67 -4.87
CA ARG A 5 36.99 -10.46 -3.73
C ARG A 5 35.59 -10.08 -4.18
N ILE A 6 35.47 -9.22 -5.19
CA ILE A 6 34.19 -8.82 -5.78
C ILE A 6 33.52 -9.99 -6.50
N LYS A 7 34.27 -10.75 -7.28
CA LYS A 7 33.79 -11.97 -7.94
C LYS A 7 33.17 -12.93 -6.91
N ARG A 8 33.92 -13.25 -5.85
CA ARG A 8 33.43 -14.13 -4.78
C ARG A 8 32.17 -13.58 -4.12
N PHE A 9 32.13 -12.28 -3.83
CA PHE A 9 30.95 -11.63 -3.25
C PHE A 9 29.72 -11.70 -4.18
N ILE A 10 29.90 -11.54 -5.49
CA ILE A 10 28.84 -11.69 -6.50
C ILE A 10 28.30 -13.13 -6.51
N GLU A 11 29.19 -14.13 -6.45
CA GLU A 11 28.84 -15.56 -6.45
C GLU A 11 28.09 -15.95 -5.17
N GLU A 12 28.64 -15.64 -4.00
CA GLU A 12 28.05 -15.95 -2.68
C GLU A 12 26.64 -15.37 -2.54
N ASN A 13 26.38 -14.20 -3.13
CA ASN A 13 25.10 -13.53 -3.05
C ASN A 13 24.21 -13.75 -4.29
N SER A 14 24.66 -14.54 -5.27
CA SER A 14 23.94 -14.81 -6.53
C SER A 14 23.40 -13.52 -7.19
N LEU A 15 24.26 -12.51 -7.35
CA LEU A 15 23.83 -11.20 -7.85
C LEU A 15 23.50 -11.23 -9.36
N PHE A 16 24.14 -12.13 -10.10
CA PHE A 16 23.96 -12.31 -11.54
C PHE A 16 23.80 -13.79 -11.88
N GLN A 17 23.06 -14.07 -12.95
CA GLN A 17 22.98 -15.37 -13.60
C GLN A 17 23.69 -15.32 -14.95
N SER A 18 24.13 -16.48 -15.44
CA SER A 18 24.79 -16.58 -16.75
C SER A 18 23.84 -16.14 -17.87
N GLY A 19 24.29 -15.22 -18.71
CA GLY A 19 23.48 -14.68 -19.81
C GLY A 19 22.66 -13.45 -19.47
N ASP A 20 22.67 -12.99 -18.21
CA ASP A 20 21.90 -11.81 -17.78
C ASP A 20 22.21 -10.58 -18.65
N ARG A 21 21.15 -9.86 -19.03
CA ARG A 21 21.26 -8.51 -19.60
C ARG A 21 21.21 -7.51 -18.46
N VAL A 22 22.34 -6.85 -18.22
CA VAL A 22 22.55 -5.98 -17.06
C VAL A 22 22.58 -4.52 -17.50
N LEU A 23 21.66 -3.72 -16.95
CA LEU A 23 21.66 -2.27 -17.09
C LEU A 23 22.48 -1.64 -15.95
N VAL A 24 23.63 -1.07 -16.26
CA VAL A 24 24.51 -0.40 -15.29
C VAL A 24 24.15 1.08 -15.20
N ALA A 25 23.78 1.54 -14.00
CA ALA A 25 23.47 2.95 -13.77
C ALA A 25 24.75 3.77 -13.56
N VAL A 26 25.05 4.68 -14.51
CA VAL A 26 26.28 5.48 -14.52
C VAL A 26 25.98 6.97 -14.40
N SER A 27 26.48 7.60 -13.34
CA SER A 27 26.25 9.03 -13.04
C SER A 27 27.43 9.94 -13.38
N ALA A 28 28.44 9.44 -14.10
CA ALA A 28 29.75 10.09 -14.35
C ALA A 28 30.69 10.20 -13.12
N GLY A 29 30.20 9.90 -11.92
CA GLY A 29 30.99 9.90 -10.69
C GLY A 29 31.82 8.64 -10.49
N LEU A 30 32.86 8.75 -9.65
CA LEU A 30 33.83 7.70 -9.30
C LEU A 30 33.21 6.31 -9.14
N ASP A 31 32.22 6.16 -8.25
CA ASP A 31 31.67 4.85 -7.89
C ASP A 31 31.04 4.14 -9.09
N SER A 32 30.33 4.92 -9.90
CA SER A 32 29.59 4.42 -11.04
C SER A 32 30.50 4.05 -12.22
N VAL A 33 31.61 4.78 -12.39
CA VAL A 33 32.65 4.45 -13.38
C VAL A 33 33.39 3.18 -12.96
N VAL A 34 33.73 3.06 -11.67
CA VAL A 34 34.38 1.86 -11.12
C VAL A 34 33.46 0.64 -11.24
N LEU A 35 32.17 0.76 -10.90
CA LEU A 35 31.20 -0.32 -11.10
C LEU A 35 31.18 -0.80 -12.55
N LEU A 36 31.10 0.12 -13.51
CA LEU A 36 31.07 -0.23 -14.93
C LEU A 36 32.34 -0.97 -15.33
N ASN A 37 33.51 -0.48 -14.91
CA ASN A 37 34.79 -1.08 -15.25
C ASN A 37 34.94 -2.50 -14.65
N ILE A 38 34.53 -2.68 -13.40
CA ILE A 38 34.55 -4.00 -12.74
C ILE A 38 33.63 -4.99 -13.46
N LEU A 39 32.41 -4.57 -13.81
CA LEU A 39 31.49 -5.46 -14.53
C LEU A 39 31.98 -5.78 -15.93
N LEU A 40 32.68 -4.85 -16.60
CA LEU A 40 33.33 -5.13 -17.88
C LEU A 40 34.41 -6.20 -17.76
N GLU A 41 35.26 -6.14 -16.73
CA GLU A 41 36.29 -7.16 -16.48
C GLU A 41 35.68 -8.54 -16.16
N LEU A 42 34.52 -8.55 -15.50
CA LEU A 42 33.82 -9.78 -15.08
C LEU A 42 32.81 -10.29 -16.12
N ARG A 43 32.59 -9.56 -17.23
CA ARG A 43 31.51 -9.86 -18.18
C ARG A 43 31.64 -11.24 -18.81
N GLU A 44 32.85 -11.65 -19.19
CA GLU A 44 33.09 -12.93 -19.86
C GLU A 44 32.88 -14.09 -18.88
N TYR A 45 33.32 -13.90 -17.63
CA TYR A 45 33.21 -14.91 -16.59
C TYR A 45 31.75 -15.23 -16.24
N PHE A 46 30.91 -14.21 -16.14
CA PHE A 46 29.47 -14.37 -15.86
C PHE A 46 28.61 -14.39 -17.14
N ASN A 47 29.22 -14.34 -18.33
CA ASN A 47 28.52 -14.25 -19.62
C ASN A 47 27.46 -13.11 -19.65
N LEU A 48 27.83 -11.91 -19.18
CA LEU A 48 26.92 -10.77 -19.04
C LEU A 48 26.85 -9.94 -20.32
N LYS A 49 25.63 -9.51 -20.66
CA LYS A 49 25.40 -8.49 -21.69
C LYS A 49 25.19 -7.15 -21.02
N LEU A 50 26.18 -6.26 -21.11
CA LEU A 50 26.17 -4.98 -20.41
C LEU A 50 25.55 -3.86 -21.26
N PHE A 51 24.70 -3.07 -20.61
CA PHE A 51 24.08 -1.87 -21.15
C PHE A 51 24.27 -0.74 -20.14
N VAL A 52 24.39 0.50 -20.57
CA VAL A 52 24.59 1.64 -19.67
C VAL A 52 23.35 2.53 -19.67
N SER A 53 22.95 3.00 -18.49
CA SER A 53 21.95 4.06 -18.35
C SER A 53 22.53 5.27 -17.60
N HIS A 54 22.42 6.44 -18.22
CA HIS A 54 22.66 7.71 -17.57
C HIS A 54 21.34 8.48 -17.39
N TYR A 55 21.17 9.10 -16.22
CA TYR A 55 20.00 9.92 -15.93
C TYR A 55 20.43 11.35 -15.60
N ASP A 56 20.11 12.28 -16.49
CA ASP A 56 20.33 13.70 -16.31
C ASP A 56 19.15 14.34 -15.55
N HIS A 57 19.46 14.85 -14.34
CA HIS A 57 18.48 15.45 -13.43
C HIS A 57 18.14 16.91 -13.77
N LYS A 58 18.88 17.55 -14.70
CA LYS A 58 18.76 18.97 -15.06
C LYS A 58 18.71 19.92 -13.85
N ILE A 59 19.46 19.60 -12.80
CA ILE A 59 19.58 20.43 -11.58
C ILE A 59 20.62 21.53 -11.79
N ARG A 60 21.70 21.22 -12.50
CA ARG A 60 22.84 22.13 -12.76
C ARG A 60 22.99 22.40 -14.25
N LYS A 61 23.49 23.58 -14.61
CA LYS A 61 23.78 23.95 -16.01
C LYS A 61 24.81 23.01 -16.67
N ASN A 62 25.77 22.49 -15.90
CA ASN A 62 26.83 21.60 -16.42
C ASN A 62 26.44 20.11 -16.46
N SER A 63 25.18 19.76 -16.19
CA SER A 63 24.71 18.35 -16.24
C SER A 63 24.85 17.71 -17.63
N VAL A 64 24.85 18.52 -18.68
CA VAL A 64 25.12 18.09 -20.06
C VAL A 64 26.52 17.51 -20.20
N GLU A 65 27.51 18.04 -19.47
CA GLU A 65 28.88 17.54 -19.54
C GLU A 65 29.03 16.16 -18.91
N ASP A 66 28.24 15.85 -17.87
CA ASP A 66 28.19 14.51 -17.26
C ASP A 66 27.66 13.49 -18.29
N ALA A 67 26.60 13.86 -19.02
CA ALA A 67 26.04 13.01 -20.08
C ALA A 67 27.03 12.81 -21.24
N LEU A 68 27.74 13.87 -21.65
CA LEU A 68 28.79 13.80 -22.68
C LEU A 68 29.96 12.92 -22.25
N PHE A 69 30.37 13.00 -20.98
CA PHE A 69 31.39 12.14 -20.41
C PHE A 69 30.98 10.66 -20.48
N VAL A 70 29.77 10.33 -20.04
CA VAL A 70 29.27 8.94 -20.09
C VAL A 70 29.12 8.45 -21.53
N TYR A 71 28.68 9.31 -22.45
CA TYR A 71 28.62 8.99 -23.87
C TYR A 71 30.00 8.61 -24.44
N ARG A 72 31.03 9.41 -24.16
CA ARG A 72 32.41 9.12 -24.59
C ARG A 72 32.92 7.81 -23.99
N LEU A 73 32.69 7.60 -22.69
CA LEU A 73 33.07 6.36 -21.99
C LEU A 73 32.41 5.13 -22.61
N CYS A 74 31.11 5.19 -22.91
CA CYS A 74 30.39 4.08 -23.54
C CYS A 74 30.87 3.84 -24.97
N LYS A 75 31.11 4.90 -25.74
CA LYS A 75 31.63 4.81 -27.10
C LYS A 75 33.01 4.14 -27.15
N GLU A 76 33.91 4.53 -26.25
CA GLU A 76 35.25 3.93 -26.14
C GLU A 76 35.18 2.43 -25.77
N LYS A 77 34.27 2.05 -24.88
CA LYS A 77 34.10 0.66 -24.43
C LYS A 77 33.17 -0.18 -25.31
N GLY A 78 32.61 0.39 -26.38
CA GLY A 78 31.70 -0.31 -27.29
C GLY A 78 30.36 -0.73 -26.65
N LEU A 79 29.84 0.07 -25.71
CA LEU A 79 28.63 -0.26 -24.94
C LEU A 79 27.39 0.50 -25.40
N PRO A 80 26.21 -0.14 -25.48
CA PRO A 80 24.95 0.56 -25.69
C PRO A 80 24.63 1.50 -24.52
N LEU A 81 24.18 2.71 -24.83
CA LEU A 81 23.87 3.75 -23.85
C LEU A 81 22.43 4.26 -23.99
N PHE A 82 21.72 4.28 -22.87
CA PHE A 82 20.42 4.93 -22.71
C PHE A 82 20.60 6.22 -21.89
N ILE A 83 20.24 7.36 -22.48
CA ILE A 83 20.20 8.64 -21.77
C ILE A 83 18.74 9.01 -21.53
N ALA A 84 18.36 9.15 -20.26
CA ALA A 84 17.10 9.74 -19.86
C ALA A 84 17.35 11.11 -19.22
N SER A 85 16.43 12.05 -19.39
CA SER A 85 16.53 13.35 -18.73
C SER A 85 15.16 13.91 -18.35
N ALA A 86 15.07 14.54 -17.18
CA ALA A 86 13.89 15.33 -16.80
C ALA A 86 14.27 16.42 -15.81
N SER A 87 13.47 17.49 -15.76
CA SER A 87 13.64 18.55 -14.76
C SER A 87 13.17 18.09 -13.39
N VAL A 88 14.10 17.60 -12.58
CA VAL A 88 13.86 17.21 -11.19
C VAL A 88 13.30 18.36 -10.34
N PRO A 89 13.78 19.62 -10.46
CA PRO A 89 13.22 20.73 -9.70
C PRO A 89 11.74 20.99 -10.01
N ARG A 90 11.33 20.92 -11.28
CA ARG A 90 9.93 21.09 -11.67
C ARG A 90 9.06 19.95 -11.12
N TYR A 91 9.54 18.72 -11.19
CA TYR A 91 8.83 17.55 -10.64
C TYR A 91 8.70 17.63 -9.12
N ALA A 92 9.79 17.94 -8.41
CA ALA A 92 9.80 18.10 -6.96
C ALA A 92 8.78 19.14 -6.48
N LYS A 93 8.71 20.29 -7.16
CA LYS A 93 7.74 21.35 -6.84
C LYS A 93 6.29 20.90 -7.07
N ARG A 94 6.03 20.16 -8.15
CA ARG A 94 4.68 19.67 -8.48
C ARG A 94 4.17 18.62 -7.49
N GLU A 95 5.05 17.70 -7.07
CA GLU A 95 4.69 16.58 -6.20
C GLU A 95 4.88 16.87 -4.71
N GLY A 96 5.42 18.04 -4.34
CA GLY A 96 5.71 18.39 -2.94
C GLY A 96 6.82 17.54 -2.31
N LEU A 97 7.80 17.12 -3.13
CA LEU A 97 8.90 16.26 -2.71
C LEU A 97 10.20 17.05 -2.54
N SER A 98 11.14 16.51 -1.74
CA SER A 98 12.52 17.02 -1.77
C SER A 98 13.17 16.73 -3.12
N LEU A 99 14.15 17.53 -3.53
CA LEU A 99 14.89 17.32 -4.78
C LEU A 99 15.52 15.92 -4.86
N GLU A 100 16.03 15.41 -3.73
CA GLU A 100 16.62 14.07 -3.64
C GLU A 100 15.58 12.96 -3.86
N MET A 101 14.41 13.07 -3.21
CA MET A 101 13.32 12.10 -3.40
C MET A 101 12.79 12.12 -4.82
N ALA A 102 12.55 13.31 -5.38
CA ALA A 102 12.12 13.50 -6.76
C ALA A 102 13.11 12.91 -7.77
N GLY A 103 14.41 13.18 -7.59
CA GLY A 103 15.45 12.63 -8.46
C GLY A 103 15.56 11.11 -8.37
N ARG A 104 15.43 10.55 -7.16
CA ARG A 104 15.40 9.09 -6.95
C ARG A 104 14.19 8.46 -7.62
N GLU A 105 13.00 9.03 -7.46
CA GLU A 105 11.79 8.49 -8.04
C GLU A 105 11.85 8.45 -9.57
N LEU A 106 12.24 9.57 -10.19
CA LEU A 106 12.33 9.66 -11.64
C LEU A 106 13.39 8.72 -12.23
N ARG A 107 14.55 8.57 -11.56
CA ARG A 107 15.58 7.58 -11.96
C ARG A 107 15.03 6.16 -11.98
N TYR A 108 14.39 5.76 -10.89
CA TYR A 108 13.85 4.41 -10.78
C TYR A 108 12.73 4.19 -11.81
N ARG A 109 11.82 5.15 -12.00
CA ARG A 109 10.79 5.07 -13.04
C ARG A 109 11.40 4.85 -14.43
N ALA A 110 12.46 5.57 -14.77
CA ALA A 110 13.18 5.39 -16.03
C ALA A 110 13.82 4.00 -16.13
N TRP A 111 14.52 3.53 -15.09
CA TRP A 111 15.16 2.22 -15.12
C TRP A 111 14.17 1.06 -15.17
N TYR A 112 13.07 1.11 -14.41
CA TYR A 112 12.01 0.09 -14.49
C TYR A 112 11.36 0.07 -15.87
N HIS A 113 11.15 1.24 -16.47
CA HIS A 113 10.65 1.32 -17.84
C HIS A 113 11.63 0.68 -18.82
N LEU A 114 12.93 1.01 -18.75
CA LEU A 114 13.96 0.40 -19.58
C LEU A 114 14.06 -1.11 -19.38
N ALA A 115 14.04 -1.59 -18.13
CA ALA A 115 14.08 -3.00 -17.81
C ALA A 115 12.92 -3.77 -18.43
N LYS A 116 11.71 -3.21 -18.40
CA LYS A 116 10.55 -3.83 -19.04
C LYS A 116 10.63 -3.78 -20.57
N THR A 117 11.00 -2.64 -21.13
CA THR A 117 11.01 -2.43 -22.59
C THR A 117 12.09 -3.26 -23.30
N TYR A 118 13.27 -3.40 -22.68
CA TYR A 118 14.43 -4.07 -23.28
C TYR A 118 14.75 -5.42 -22.63
N ASP A 119 13.89 -5.91 -21.74
CA ASP A 119 14.04 -7.19 -21.04
C ASP A 119 15.40 -7.32 -20.32
N PHE A 120 15.68 -6.36 -19.42
CA PHE A 120 16.85 -6.44 -18.53
C PHE A 120 16.51 -7.25 -17.29
N GLN A 121 17.29 -8.29 -17.03
CA GLN A 121 17.16 -9.13 -15.84
C GLN A 121 17.71 -8.43 -14.59
N LYS A 122 18.71 -7.55 -14.76
CA LYS A 122 19.37 -6.85 -13.64
C LYS A 122 19.63 -5.38 -13.94
N ILE A 123 19.56 -4.56 -12.89
CA ILE A 123 20.01 -3.16 -12.86
C ILE A 123 21.08 -3.03 -11.78
N ALA A 124 22.33 -2.76 -12.18
CA ALA A 124 23.45 -2.62 -11.27
C ALA A 124 23.63 -1.17 -10.80
N LEU A 125 23.70 -0.95 -9.48
CA LEU A 125 23.88 0.35 -8.85
C LEU A 125 25.17 0.40 -8.03
N ALA A 126 25.85 1.55 -8.07
CA ALA A 126 27.18 1.73 -7.46
C ALA A 126 27.16 2.17 -5.98
N HIS A 127 26.15 1.74 -5.22
CA HIS A 127 26.14 2.00 -3.77
C HIS A 127 27.23 1.19 -3.09
N HIS A 128 27.90 1.82 -2.11
CA HIS A 128 29.02 1.23 -1.38
C HIS A 128 28.82 1.25 0.14
N LEU A 129 29.79 0.74 0.90
CA LEU A 129 29.71 0.56 2.36
C LEU A 129 29.48 1.89 3.10
N ASP A 130 30.18 2.96 2.69
CA ASP A 130 30.00 4.28 3.28
C ASP A 130 28.58 4.82 3.05
N ASP A 131 27.96 4.60 1.87
CA ASP A 131 26.57 5.02 1.61
C ASP A 131 25.58 4.30 2.52
N LEU A 132 25.78 3.01 2.74
CA LEU A 132 24.97 2.22 3.66
C LEU A 132 25.08 2.76 5.09
N THR A 133 26.31 3.04 5.53
CA THR A 133 26.61 3.58 6.86
C THR A 133 25.97 4.96 7.06
N GLU A 134 26.11 5.85 6.09
CA GLU A 134 25.49 7.17 6.07
C GLU A 134 23.96 7.07 6.17
N GLU A 135 23.34 6.22 5.35
CA GLU A 135 21.89 6.03 5.32
C GLU A 135 21.38 5.53 6.67
N ILE A 136 22.08 4.59 7.31
CA ILE A 136 21.68 4.04 8.62
C ILE A 136 21.74 5.12 9.70
N PHE A 137 22.85 5.88 9.81
CA PHE A 137 22.94 6.94 10.81
C PHE A 137 21.91 8.04 10.58
N MET A 138 21.70 8.47 9.33
CA MET A 138 20.64 9.44 9.01
C MET A 138 19.26 8.92 9.43
N ARG A 139 18.99 7.62 9.24
CA ARG A 139 17.73 6.98 9.61
C ARG A 139 17.55 6.81 11.12
N ILE A 140 18.64 6.58 11.86
CA ILE A 140 18.65 6.58 13.33
C ILE A 140 18.33 8.00 13.84
N ILE A 141 19.04 9.01 13.35
CA ILE A 141 18.85 10.43 13.75
C ILE A 141 17.42 10.90 13.48
N ARG A 142 16.80 10.46 12.38
CA ARG A 142 15.41 10.78 12.03
C ARG A 142 14.36 9.98 12.82
N GLY A 143 14.76 9.01 13.63
CA GLY A 143 13.83 8.19 14.44
C GLY A 143 13.06 7.14 13.62
N THR A 144 13.67 6.55 12.59
CA THR A 144 13.00 5.50 11.80
C THR A 144 12.96 4.15 12.53
N GLY A 145 11.90 3.37 12.31
CA GLY A 145 11.77 2.01 12.87
C GLY A 145 12.70 0.98 12.21
N ARG A 146 12.65 -0.29 12.66
CA ARG A 146 13.54 -1.38 12.21
C ARG A 146 13.71 -1.54 10.69
N ARG A 147 12.65 -1.35 9.90
CA ARG A 147 12.71 -1.36 8.41
C ARG A 147 13.66 -0.29 7.85
N GLY A 148 13.77 0.84 8.54
CA GLY A 148 14.75 1.87 8.22
C GLY A 148 16.19 1.41 8.51
N LEU A 149 16.40 0.61 9.55
CA LEU A 149 17.75 0.16 9.93
C LEU A 149 18.32 -0.92 9.02
N ALA A 150 17.49 -1.61 8.22
CA ALA A 150 17.93 -2.48 7.13
C ALA A 150 18.70 -1.72 6.01
N GLY A 151 18.76 -0.39 6.10
CA GLY A 151 19.61 0.44 5.25
C GLY A 151 19.30 0.32 3.75
N ILE A 152 20.34 0.03 2.98
CA ILE A 152 20.32 -0.17 1.54
C ILE A 152 20.43 -1.68 1.28
N PRO A 153 19.38 -2.35 0.77
CA PRO A 153 19.41 -3.81 0.58
C PRO A 153 20.37 -4.19 -0.56
N LEU A 154 21.02 -5.34 -0.44
CA LEU A 154 21.95 -5.82 -1.47
C LEU A 154 21.24 -6.10 -2.80
N LYS A 155 20.09 -6.79 -2.73
CA LYS A 155 19.18 -7.08 -3.84
C LYS A 155 17.81 -6.46 -3.56
N ARG A 156 17.09 -6.04 -4.60
CA ARG A 156 15.69 -5.60 -4.47
C ARG A 156 14.88 -6.07 -5.67
N GLU A 157 13.77 -6.76 -5.37
CA GLU A 157 12.83 -7.29 -6.37
C GLU A 157 13.52 -8.19 -7.40
N ASP A 158 14.63 -8.82 -7.01
CA ASP A 158 15.59 -9.55 -7.86
C ASP A 158 16.11 -8.80 -9.10
N LEU A 159 15.70 -7.54 -9.29
CA LEU A 159 16.08 -6.70 -10.43
C LEU A 159 17.25 -5.79 -10.07
N LEU A 160 17.20 -5.09 -8.93
CA LEU A 160 18.20 -4.10 -8.55
C LEU A 160 19.29 -4.75 -7.70
N VAL A 161 20.56 -4.65 -8.14
CA VAL A 161 21.71 -5.26 -7.48
C VAL A 161 22.80 -4.23 -7.18
N ARG A 162 23.56 -4.43 -6.09
CA ARG A 162 24.62 -3.50 -5.62
C ARG A 162 25.95 -4.22 -5.40
N PRO A 163 26.72 -4.51 -6.46
CA PRO A 163 27.95 -5.30 -6.35
C PRO A 163 29.05 -4.67 -5.47
N LEU A 164 29.02 -3.35 -5.28
CA LEU A 164 30.04 -2.62 -4.51
C LEU A 164 29.66 -2.37 -3.05
N LEU A 165 28.51 -2.86 -2.57
CA LEU A 165 27.95 -2.50 -1.27
C LEU A 165 28.87 -2.84 -0.09
N PHE A 166 29.77 -3.82 -0.27
CA PHE A 166 30.72 -4.28 0.73
C PHE A 166 32.10 -3.59 0.67
N LEU A 167 32.32 -2.71 -0.31
CA LEU A 167 33.58 -1.98 -0.49
C LEU A 167 33.54 -0.62 0.18
N THR A 168 34.66 -0.18 0.74
CA THR A 168 34.79 1.21 1.21
C THR A 168 35.00 2.17 0.03
N LYS A 169 34.67 3.45 0.25
CA LYS A 169 34.96 4.52 -0.70
C LYS A 169 36.45 4.62 -1.05
N GLU A 170 37.32 4.32 -0.08
CA GLU A 170 38.77 4.34 -0.26
C GLU A 170 39.24 3.21 -1.18
N GLU A 171 38.72 1.99 -1.00
CA GLU A 171 39.02 0.87 -1.90
C GLU A 171 38.57 1.14 -3.34
N ILE A 172 37.40 1.76 -3.51
CA ILE A 172 36.89 2.20 -4.82
C ILE A 172 37.83 3.22 -5.46
N ARG A 173 38.29 4.22 -4.68
CA ARG A 173 39.22 5.26 -5.17
C ARG A 173 40.57 4.66 -5.57
N ASN A 174 41.12 3.79 -4.74
CA ASN A 174 42.41 3.14 -5.00
C ASN A 174 42.34 2.29 -6.27
N TYR A 175 41.25 1.54 -6.47
CA TYR A 175 41.03 0.79 -7.71
C TYR A 175 40.96 1.69 -8.95
N ALA A 176 40.24 2.83 -8.86
CA ALA A 176 40.15 3.77 -9.98
C ALA A 176 41.52 4.35 -10.36
N GLN A 177 42.36 4.67 -9.36
CA GLN A 177 43.71 5.17 -9.56
C GLN A 177 44.63 4.10 -10.17
N GLU A 178 44.60 2.87 -9.64
CA GLU A 178 45.37 1.72 -10.16
C GLU A 178 45.04 1.44 -11.64
N LYS A 179 43.78 1.62 -12.03
CA LYS A 179 43.29 1.39 -13.39
C LYS A 179 43.36 2.62 -14.30
N GLY A 180 43.83 3.76 -13.80
CA GLY A 180 43.90 5.01 -14.55
C GLY A 180 42.54 5.52 -15.05
N LEU A 181 41.47 5.27 -14.30
CA LEU A 181 40.12 5.68 -14.68
C LEU A 181 39.94 7.19 -14.49
N SER A 182 39.25 7.83 -15.43
CA SER A 182 38.79 9.21 -15.27
C SER A 182 37.35 9.22 -14.73
N TRP A 183 37.02 10.22 -13.92
CA TRP A 183 35.65 10.46 -13.43
C TRP A 183 35.41 11.95 -13.21
N ARG A 184 34.17 12.33 -12.93
CA ARG A 184 33.80 13.71 -12.57
C ARG A 184 33.45 13.79 -11.08
N ASP A 185 33.98 14.81 -10.41
CA ASP A 185 33.68 15.09 -9.01
C ASP A 185 32.56 16.14 -8.89
N ASP A 186 31.69 15.94 -7.90
CA ASP A 186 30.62 16.87 -7.58
C ASP A 186 31.02 17.78 -6.42
N PRO A 187 31.20 19.10 -6.63
CA PRO A 187 31.62 20.02 -5.57
C PRO A 187 30.60 20.16 -4.42
N THR A 188 29.34 19.77 -4.62
CA THR A 188 28.32 19.80 -3.55
C THR A 188 28.52 18.72 -2.49
N ASN A 189 29.39 17.74 -2.73
CA ASN A 189 29.72 16.68 -1.78
C ASN A 189 30.43 17.18 -0.52
N GLU A 190 30.97 18.40 -0.54
CA GLU A 190 31.67 19.03 0.59
C GLU A 190 30.77 19.97 1.41
N ASP A 191 29.52 20.21 0.97
CA ASP A 191 28.65 21.18 1.60
C ASP A 191 28.02 20.64 2.90
N LEU A 192 28.55 21.07 4.05
CA LEU A 192 28.11 20.66 5.38
C LEU A 192 26.70 21.14 5.77
N ARG A 193 25.99 21.92 4.93
CA ARG A 193 24.57 22.23 5.18
C ARG A 193 23.68 20.98 5.09
N PHE A 194 24.09 19.99 4.30
CA PHE A 194 23.34 18.75 4.13
C PHE A 194 23.67 17.75 5.24
N LEU A 195 22.64 17.17 5.87
CA LEU A 195 22.80 16.18 6.95
C LEU A 195 23.71 15.01 6.53
N ARG A 196 23.58 14.54 5.29
CA ARG A 196 24.41 13.45 4.75
C ARG A 196 25.90 13.79 4.80
N ASN A 197 26.28 15.01 4.40
CA ASN A 197 27.66 15.47 4.42
C ASN A 197 28.18 15.65 5.86
N LYS A 198 27.33 16.12 6.80
CA LYS A 198 27.68 16.14 8.23
C LYS A 198 27.96 14.73 8.77
N VAL A 199 27.12 13.75 8.40
CA VAL A 199 27.32 12.36 8.81
C VAL A 199 28.63 11.80 8.24
N ARG A 200 28.89 12.03 6.95
CA ARG A 200 30.10 11.58 6.24
C ARG A 200 31.39 12.18 6.78
N HIS A 201 31.43 13.50 6.98
CA HIS A 201 32.68 14.23 7.23
C HIS A 201 32.96 14.49 8.71
N ILE A 202 31.95 14.39 9.58
CA ILE A 202 32.08 14.69 11.01
C ILE A 202 31.78 13.43 11.84
N LEU A 203 30.56 12.90 11.73
CA LEU A 203 30.09 11.84 12.64
C LEU A 203 30.86 10.52 12.45
N ILE A 204 30.91 10.01 11.22
CA ILE A 204 31.56 8.72 10.94
C ILE A 204 33.07 8.78 11.27
N PRO A 205 33.83 9.82 10.86
CA PRO A 205 35.24 9.93 11.24
C PRO A 205 35.46 10.04 12.74
N PHE A 206 34.61 10.79 13.46
CA PHE A 206 34.67 10.89 14.91
C PHE A 206 34.44 9.51 15.58
N LEU A 207 33.40 8.77 15.15
CA LEU A 207 33.13 7.43 15.66
C LEU A 207 34.27 6.45 15.35
N ALA A 208 34.85 6.54 14.16
CA ALA A 208 35.97 5.70 13.75
C ALA A 208 37.21 5.95 14.62
N LYS A 209 37.52 7.22 14.90
CA LYS A 209 38.69 7.62 15.66
C LYS A 209 38.55 7.36 17.16
N GLU A 210 37.42 7.72 17.76
CA GLU A 210 37.26 7.76 19.22
C GLU A 210 36.66 6.47 19.80
N PHE A 211 36.01 5.62 18.99
CA PHE A 211 35.29 4.44 19.49
C PHE A 211 35.67 3.13 18.79
N ASN A 212 35.53 3.06 17.47
CA ASN A 212 35.76 1.81 16.73
C ASN A 212 36.29 2.11 15.32
N PRO A 213 37.58 1.85 15.03
CA PRO A 213 38.15 2.03 13.70
C PRO A 213 37.39 1.32 12.58
N ASN A 214 36.71 0.21 12.90
CA ASN A 214 35.92 -0.60 11.97
C ASN A 214 34.41 -0.34 12.09
N ILE A 215 33.99 0.89 12.43
CA ILE A 215 32.58 1.24 12.66
C ILE A 215 31.72 1.00 11.41
N LYS A 216 32.25 1.23 10.20
CA LYS A 216 31.53 1.05 8.94
C LYS A 216 31.17 -0.41 8.72
N GLU A 217 32.14 -1.30 8.94
CA GLU A 217 31.98 -2.75 8.83
C GLU A 217 31.03 -3.28 9.90
N ALA A 218 31.13 -2.78 11.14
CA ALA A 218 30.23 -3.16 12.23
C ALA A 218 28.77 -2.78 11.90
N VAL A 219 28.54 -1.54 11.44
CA VAL A 219 27.21 -1.06 11.04
C VAL A 219 26.67 -1.89 9.87
N SER A 220 27.48 -2.20 8.87
CA SER A 220 27.05 -3.02 7.74
C SER A 220 26.71 -4.45 8.13
N LYS A 221 27.48 -5.10 9.01
CA LYS A 221 27.14 -6.44 9.51
C LYS A 221 25.78 -6.44 10.19
N THR A 222 25.52 -5.44 11.04
CA THR A 222 24.21 -5.27 11.68
C THR A 222 23.10 -5.03 10.65
N ALA A 223 23.36 -4.21 9.62
CA ALA A 223 22.39 -3.92 8.57
C ALA A 223 21.98 -5.16 7.78
N VAL A 224 22.95 -6.03 7.44
CA VAL A 224 22.70 -7.29 6.72
C VAL A 224 21.81 -8.20 7.56
N ILE A 225 22.13 -8.41 8.84
CA ILE A 225 21.32 -9.24 9.76
C ILE A 225 19.90 -8.69 9.84
N ILE A 226 19.74 -7.37 10.03
CA ILE A 226 18.41 -6.74 10.09
C ILE A 226 17.66 -6.90 8.76
N ALA A 227 18.35 -6.82 7.62
CA ALA A 227 17.72 -6.97 6.30
C ALA A 227 17.21 -8.39 6.07
N GLU A 228 18.00 -9.42 6.43
CA GLU A 228 17.60 -10.83 6.34
C GLU A 228 16.40 -11.14 7.25
N GLU A 229 16.44 -10.66 8.50
CA GLU A 229 15.31 -10.80 9.43
C GLU A 229 14.06 -10.08 8.91
N GLU A 230 14.21 -8.87 8.34
CA GLU A 230 13.11 -8.09 7.80
C GLU A 230 12.49 -8.76 6.57
N GLU A 231 13.30 -9.38 5.71
CA GLU A 231 12.83 -10.15 4.55
C GLU A 231 12.02 -11.37 5.00
N LEU A 232 12.52 -12.15 5.97
CA LEU A 232 11.77 -13.26 6.55
C LEU A 232 10.43 -12.79 7.14
N ILE A 233 10.44 -11.71 7.92
CA ILE A 233 9.23 -11.13 8.51
C ILE A 233 8.23 -10.68 7.42
N GLU A 234 8.72 -10.07 6.34
CA GLU A 234 7.88 -9.63 5.23
C GLU A 234 7.27 -10.83 4.49
N ASN A 235 8.03 -11.91 4.27
CA ASN A 235 7.54 -13.13 3.63
C ASN A 235 6.45 -13.82 4.47
N LEU A 236 6.71 -14.00 5.78
CA LEU A 236 5.72 -14.53 6.72
C LEU A 236 4.46 -13.64 6.78
N ALA A 237 4.63 -12.32 6.69
CA ALA A 237 3.51 -11.38 6.67
C ALA A 237 2.69 -11.46 5.38
N ARG A 238 3.31 -11.69 4.22
CA ARG A 238 2.61 -11.87 2.94
C ARG A 238 1.78 -13.15 2.94
N GLU A 239 2.36 -14.25 3.40
CA GLU A 239 1.64 -15.51 3.56
C GLU A 239 0.46 -15.36 4.53
N ALA A 240 0.72 -14.78 5.72
CA ALA A 240 -0.32 -14.50 6.69
C ALA A 240 -1.41 -13.59 6.12
N PHE A 241 -1.05 -12.55 5.37
CA PHE A 241 -2.00 -11.63 4.73
C PHE A 241 -2.94 -12.37 3.78
N SER A 242 -2.42 -13.23 2.90
CA SER A 242 -3.22 -14.07 2.01
C SER A 242 -4.24 -14.93 2.76
N ASN A 243 -3.85 -15.50 3.90
CA ASN A 243 -4.72 -16.35 4.72
C ASN A 243 -5.81 -15.57 5.48
N VAL A 244 -5.46 -14.39 6.02
CA VAL A 244 -6.40 -13.56 6.79
C VAL A 244 -7.30 -12.70 5.91
N LYS A 245 -6.90 -12.43 4.66
CA LYS A 245 -7.65 -11.60 3.73
C LYS A 245 -9.03 -12.20 3.42
N ALA A 246 -10.00 -11.31 3.32
CA ALA A 246 -11.37 -11.59 2.92
C ALA A 246 -11.93 -10.37 2.17
N VAL A 247 -13.09 -10.54 1.55
CA VAL A 247 -13.85 -9.45 0.93
C VAL A 247 -15.20 -9.37 1.64
N VAL A 248 -15.58 -8.17 2.06
CA VAL A 248 -16.89 -7.89 2.68
C VAL A 248 -17.44 -6.60 2.10
N ASP A 249 -18.61 -6.68 1.46
CA ASP A 249 -19.24 -5.56 0.74
C ASP A 249 -18.29 -4.94 -0.30
N ASP A 250 -17.69 -5.78 -1.14
CA ASP A 250 -16.73 -5.40 -2.19
C ASP A 250 -15.51 -4.63 -1.68
N CYS A 251 -15.26 -4.66 -0.37
CA CYS A 251 -14.14 -4.01 0.28
C CYS A 251 -13.19 -5.03 0.92
N LEU A 252 -11.92 -4.66 1.00
CA LEU A 252 -10.91 -5.44 1.70
C LEU A 252 -11.29 -5.62 3.18
N ALA A 253 -11.23 -6.85 3.65
CA ALA A 253 -11.44 -7.20 5.05
C ALA A 253 -10.38 -8.18 5.55
N LEU A 254 -10.18 -8.19 6.88
CA LEU A 254 -9.28 -9.09 7.58
C LEU A 254 -10.09 -9.94 8.56
N LYS A 255 -9.99 -11.28 8.45
CA LYS A 255 -10.65 -12.23 9.35
C LYS A 255 -10.15 -12.02 10.78
N LEU A 256 -11.07 -11.70 11.68
CA LEU A 256 -10.75 -11.30 13.06
C LEU A 256 -10.15 -12.45 13.88
N THR A 257 -10.63 -13.68 13.69
CA THR A 257 -10.12 -14.87 14.40
C THR A 257 -8.69 -15.16 14.00
N GLU A 258 -8.40 -15.11 12.70
CA GLU A 258 -7.09 -15.46 12.17
C GLU A 258 -6.06 -14.38 12.46
N ILE A 259 -6.41 -13.10 12.26
CA ILE A 259 -5.46 -12.01 12.53
C ILE A 259 -5.08 -11.94 14.01
N LYS A 260 -5.99 -12.28 14.93
CA LYS A 260 -5.71 -12.30 16.39
C LYS A 260 -4.65 -13.33 16.79
N LYS A 261 -4.57 -14.47 16.08
CA LYS A 261 -3.61 -15.53 16.35
C LYS A 261 -2.18 -15.13 15.96
N LEU A 262 -2.03 -14.20 15.01
CA LEU A 262 -0.73 -13.78 14.53
C LEU A 262 0.05 -13.01 15.61
N PRO A 263 1.38 -13.17 15.70
CA PRO A 263 2.22 -12.32 16.54
C PRO A 263 2.06 -10.83 16.21
N SER A 264 2.25 -9.94 17.20
CA SER A 264 2.06 -8.49 16.99
C SER A 264 2.91 -7.92 15.86
N VAL A 265 4.13 -8.43 15.68
CA VAL A 265 5.03 -8.02 14.59
C VAL A 265 4.42 -8.34 13.22
N ILE A 266 3.91 -9.57 13.04
CA ILE A 266 3.27 -10.00 11.80
C ILE A 266 1.94 -9.26 11.56
N ARG A 267 1.09 -9.10 12.59
CA ARG A 267 -0.15 -8.31 12.47
C ARG A 267 0.08 -6.91 11.94
N LYS A 268 1.07 -6.20 12.50
CA LYS A 268 1.40 -4.84 12.06
C LYS A 268 1.79 -4.81 10.58
N ARG A 269 2.51 -5.81 10.09
CA ARG A 269 2.88 -5.95 8.66
C ARG A 269 1.68 -6.25 7.78
N VAL A 270 0.82 -7.15 8.23
CA VAL A 270 -0.46 -7.46 7.59
C VAL A 270 -1.31 -6.18 7.44
N TYR A 271 -1.36 -5.29 8.43
CA TYR A 271 -2.04 -3.99 8.28
C TYR A 271 -1.42 -3.13 7.19
N PHE A 272 -0.08 -3.01 7.13
CA PHE A 272 0.59 -2.25 6.08
C PHE A 272 0.35 -2.82 4.68
N LEU A 273 0.35 -4.14 4.52
CA LEU A 273 0.00 -4.80 3.25
C LEU A 273 -1.45 -4.49 2.86
N ALA A 274 -2.37 -4.56 3.82
CA ALA A 274 -3.77 -4.20 3.59
C ALA A 274 -3.95 -2.72 3.20
N PHE A 275 -3.22 -1.81 3.85
CA PHE A 275 -3.23 -0.38 3.53
C PHE A 275 -2.65 -0.10 2.14
N GLN A 276 -1.59 -0.80 1.76
CA GLN A 276 -0.99 -0.70 0.43
C GLN A 276 -1.97 -1.14 -0.65
N GLU A 277 -2.69 -2.25 -0.43
CA GLU A 277 -3.65 -2.78 -1.41
C GLU A 277 -4.83 -1.82 -1.64
N VAL A 278 -5.32 -1.13 -0.62
CA VAL A 278 -6.39 -0.13 -0.76
C VAL A 278 -5.88 1.25 -1.23
N GLY A 279 -4.58 1.41 -1.47
CA GLY A 279 -3.99 2.68 -1.94
C GLY A 279 -3.86 3.77 -0.87
N LEU A 280 -3.78 3.40 0.41
CA LEU A 280 -3.65 4.36 1.51
C LEU A 280 -2.23 4.96 1.55
N PRO A 281 -2.07 6.29 1.76
CA PRO A 281 -0.76 6.93 1.87
C PRO A 281 -0.02 6.50 3.15
N LEU A 282 0.81 5.45 3.05
CA LEU A 282 1.48 4.81 4.18
C LEU A 282 2.34 5.76 5.03
N PHE A 283 2.93 6.78 4.41
CA PHE A 283 3.78 7.77 5.08
C PHE A 283 3.03 8.62 6.13
N ARG A 284 1.69 8.61 6.12
CA ARG A 284 0.85 9.30 7.10
C ARG A 284 0.40 8.37 8.24
N ILE A 285 0.72 7.09 8.18
CA ILE A 285 0.36 6.12 9.23
C ILE A 285 1.33 6.28 10.41
N THR A 286 0.77 6.50 11.60
CA THR A 286 1.51 6.64 12.85
C THR A 286 1.32 5.42 13.75
N SER A 287 2.15 5.30 14.78
CA SER A 287 2.00 4.28 15.84
C SER A 287 0.63 4.35 16.53
N ARG A 288 0.05 5.56 16.67
CA ARG A 288 -1.29 5.76 17.25
C ARG A 288 -2.37 5.05 16.45
N HIS A 289 -2.34 5.13 15.11
CA HIS A 289 -3.31 4.42 14.27
C HIS A 289 -3.23 2.91 14.47
N LEU A 290 -2.01 2.36 14.51
CA LEU A 290 -1.80 0.92 14.73
C LEU A 290 -2.32 0.46 16.10
N LEU A 291 -2.05 1.24 17.16
CA LEU A 291 -2.56 0.95 18.50
C LEU A 291 -4.09 0.98 18.56
N GLN A 292 -4.74 1.92 17.85
CA GLN A 292 -6.19 1.99 17.78
C GLN A 292 -6.80 0.77 17.06
N ILE A 293 -6.18 0.30 15.99
CA ILE A 293 -6.61 -0.91 15.27
C ILE A 293 -6.43 -2.17 16.15
N GLU A 294 -5.31 -2.28 16.87
CA GLU A 294 -5.10 -3.33 17.87
C GLU A 294 -6.14 -3.27 19.00
N GLY A 295 -6.54 -2.06 19.39
CA GLY A 295 -7.66 -1.81 20.30
C GLY A 295 -8.99 -2.36 19.77
N LEU A 296 -9.21 -2.32 18.45
CA LEU A 296 -10.39 -2.94 17.84
C LEU A 296 -10.35 -4.46 18.01
N LEU A 297 -9.19 -5.12 17.94
CA LEU A 297 -9.10 -6.57 18.12
C LEU A 297 -9.54 -7.01 19.51
N THR A 298 -9.05 -6.31 20.53
CA THR A 298 -9.27 -6.61 21.96
C THR A 298 -10.61 -6.09 22.48
N GLY A 299 -11.30 -5.23 21.72
CA GLY A 299 -12.55 -4.59 22.15
C GLY A 299 -12.35 -3.38 23.05
N LYS A 300 -11.10 -2.95 23.28
CA LYS A 300 -10.75 -1.73 24.02
C LYS A 300 -11.10 -0.45 23.24
N ALA A 301 -11.04 -0.50 21.91
CA ALA A 301 -11.49 0.59 21.05
C ALA A 301 -12.91 0.33 20.53
N ARG A 302 -13.71 1.41 20.45
CA ARG A 302 -15.08 1.39 19.93
C ARG A 302 -15.19 2.31 18.71
N GLY A 303 -16.05 1.93 17.77
CA GLY A 303 -16.32 2.70 16.56
C GLY A 303 -15.29 2.47 15.45
N PRO A 304 -15.42 3.20 14.33
CA PRO A 304 -14.44 3.16 13.25
C PRO A 304 -13.14 3.86 13.65
N ILE A 305 -12.01 3.32 13.21
CA ILE A 305 -10.71 4.00 13.33
C ILE A 305 -10.45 4.76 12.03
N CYS A 306 -10.49 6.08 12.10
CA CYS A 306 -10.15 6.95 10.97
C CYS A 306 -8.66 6.89 10.67
N LEU A 307 -8.34 6.69 9.40
CA LEU A 307 -7.01 6.69 8.85
C LEU A 307 -6.82 7.86 7.85
N PRO A 308 -5.57 8.23 7.53
CA PRO A 308 -5.28 9.25 6.53
C PRO A 308 -5.89 8.92 5.16
N GLY A 309 -6.17 9.96 4.37
CA GLY A 309 -6.72 9.79 3.01
C GLY A 309 -8.20 9.41 2.99
N ASN A 310 -8.95 9.78 4.03
CA ASN A 310 -10.38 9.46 4.17
C ASN A 310 -10.65 7.95 4.21
N PHE A 311 -9.74 7.15 4.75
CA PHE A 311 -9.95 5.71 4.99
C PHE A 311 -10.39 5.47 6.42
N CYS A 312 -11.08 4.35 6.66
CA CYS A 312 -11.48 3.92 7.99
C CYS A 312 -11.35 2.41 8.12
N VAL A 313 -11.02 1.94 9.33
CA VAL A 313 -11.13 0.53 9.72
C VAL A 313 -12.39 0.35 10.56
N TYR A 314 -13.28 -0.51 10.08
CA TYR A 314 -14.55 -0.83 10.70
C TYR A 314 -14.53 -2.23 11.30
N ARG A 315 -14.94 -2.37 12.56
CA ARG A 315 -15.14 -3.69 13.18
C ARG A 315 -16.53 -4.23 12.84
N GLY A 316 -16.58 -5.39 12.19
CA GLY A 316 -17.81 -6.16 11.94
C GLY A 316 -17.81 -7.53 12.64
N PRO A 317 -18.84 -8.36 12.39
CA PRO A 317 -18.94 -9.71 12.95
C PRO A 317 -17.84 -10.62 12.42
N GLY A 318 -16.78 -10.80 13.19
CA GLY A 318 -15.67 -11.70 12.83
C GLY A 318 -14.69 -11.12 11.80
N TYR A 319 -14.74 -9.82 11.50
CA TYR A 319 -13.77 -9.19 10.57
C TYR A 319 -13.46 -7.73 10.94
N LEU A 320 -12.35 -7.23 10.41
CA LEU A 320 -12.03 -5.80 10.29
C LEU A 320 -12.11 -5.41 8.81
N ARG A 321 -13.03 -4.52 8.44
CA ARG A 321 -13.19 -4.03 7.07
C ARG A 321 -12.43 -2.72 6.90
N ILE A 322 -11.70 -2.57 5.81
CA ILE A 322 -10.95 -1.37 5.45
C ILE A 322 -11.60 -0.80 4.19
N SER A 323 -12.06 0.44 4.28
CA SER A 323 -12.69 1.13 3.15
C SER A 323 -12.47 2.62 3.27
N GLN A 324 -12.82 3.37 2.21
CA GLN A 324 -13.06 4.79 2.39
C GLN A 324 -14.14 5.02 3.45
N LYS A 325 -14.05 6.17 4.12
CA LYS A 325 -14.98 6.60 5.14
C LYS A 325 -16.37 6.63 4.52
N ILE A 326 -17.26 5.85 5.10
CA ILE A 326 -18.67 5.84 4.75
C ILE A 326 -19.27 7.16 5.19
N SER A 327 -19.78 7.93 4.24
CA SER A 327 -20.55 9.14 4.53
C SER A 327 -21.82 8.78 5.29
N PRO A 328 -22.16 9.51 6.37
CA PRO A 328 -23.42 9.28 7.06
C PRO A 328 -24.58 9.67 6.13
N ILE A 329 -25.54 8.77 6.00
CA ILE A 329 -26.81 9.07 5.30
C ILE A 329 -27.65 9.94 6.23
N GLN A 330 -28.13 11.06 5.70
CA GLN A 330 -28.99 11.97 6.45
C GLN A 330 -30.35 11.32 6.75
N PRO A 331 -30.95 11.58 7.93
CA PRO A 331 -32.32 11.15 8.22
C PRO A 331 -33.27 11.58 7.10
N PHE A 332 -34.11 10.65 6.63
CA PHE A 332 -35.10 10.95 5.60
C PHE A 332 -36.39 10.16 5.82
N GLU A 333 -37.45 10.66 5.22
CA GLU A 333 -38.75 10.01 5.12
C GLU A 333 -39.26 10.20 3.69
N LEU A 334 -39.68 9.10 3.05
CA LEU A 334 -40.25 9.11 1.71
C LEU A 334 -41.63 8.46 1.77
N SER A 335 -42.68 9.26 1.56
CA SER A 335 -44.05 8.77 1.46
C SER A 335 -44.27 8.14 0.08
N ILE A 336 -44.80 6.92 0.08
CA ILE A 336 -45.14 6.14 -1.10
C ILE A 336 -46.67 6.07 -1.15
N PRO A 337 -47.34 6.89 -1.98
CA PRO A 337 -48.80 6.94 -2.03
C PRO A 337 -49.43 5.80 -2.83
N SER A 338 -48.68 5.17 -3.73
CA SER A 338 -49.17 4.11 -4.62
C SER A 338 -48.00 3.27 -5.15
N PRO A 339 -48.27 2.15 -5.86
CA PRO A 339 -47.25 1.46 -6.63
C PRO A 339 -46.58 2.39 -7.66
N GLY A 340 -45.27 2.24 -7.84
CA GLY A 340 -44.46 3.09 -8.70
C GLY A 340 -42.96 2.96 -8.43
N LEU A 341 -42.16 3.71 -9.19
CA LEU A 341 -40.72 3.82 -9.00
C LEU A 341 -40.39 5.16 -8.32
N TYR A 342 -39.65 5.08 -7.21
CA TYR A 342 -39.32 6.23 -6.38
C TYR A 342 -37.82 6.39 -6.17
N GLU A 343 -37.29 7.60 -6.30
CA GLU A 343 -35.89 7.89 -6.01
C GLU A 343 -35.68 8.11 -4.51
N LEU A 344 -34.64 7.49 -3.95
CA LEU A 344 -34.26 7.75 -2.56
C LEU A 344 -33.50 9.08 -2.44
N PRO A 345 -33.67 9.84 -1.35
CA PRO A 345 -33.06 11.17 -1.20
C PRO A 345 -31.53 11.20 -1.30
N ASP A 346 -30.87 10.11 -0.91
CA ASP A 346 -29.45 9.92 -1.13
C ASP A 346 -29.23 9.04 -2.36
N LYS A 347 -28.62 9.60 -3.41
CA LYS A 347 -28.35 8.89 -4.68
C LYS A 347 -27.52 7.62 -4.49
N SER A 348 -26.73 7.51 -3.42
CA SER A 348 -25.96 6.30 -3.09
C SER A 348 -26.84 5.12 -2.66
N LEU A 349 -28.10 5.38 -2.28
CA LEU A 349 -29.07 4.35 -1.92
C LEU A 349 -29.81 3.79 -3.14
N GLY A 350 -29.92 4.55 -4.22
CA GLY A 350 -30.58 4.15 -5.46
C GLY A 350 -32.08 4.46 -5.50
N ARG A 351 -32.87 3.57 -6.10
CA ARG A 351 -34.31 3.71 -6.29
C ARG A 351 -35.06 2.55 -5.66
N VAL A 352 -36.33 2.76 -5.33
CA VAL A 352 -37.21 1.69 -4.86
C VAL A 352 -38.37 1.52 -5.83
N LEU A 353 -38.51 0.31 -6.34
CA LEU A 353 -39.65 -0.12 -7.13
C LEU A 353 -40.70 -0.75 -6.20
N VAL A 354 -41.93 -0.25 -6.27
CA VAL A 354 -43.08 -0.71 -5.47
C VAL A 354 -44.14 -1.23 -6.41
N GLU A 355 -44.49 -2.50 -6.30
CA GLU A 355 -45.43 -3.18 -7.19
C GLU A 355 -46.41 -4.03 -6.37
N ILE A 356 -47.64 -4.16 -6.86
CA ILE A 356 -48.57 -5.20 -6.40
C ILE A 356 -48.59 -6.28 -7.47
N ILE A 357 -48.25 -7.50 -7.07
CA ILE A 357 -48.22 -8.66 -7.96
C ILE A 357 -49.06 -9.78 -7.39
N CYS A 358 -49.80 -10.49 -8.25
CA CYS A 358 -50.48 -11.70 -7.85
C CYS A 358 -49.44 -12.71 -7.35
N ARG A 359 -49.72 -13.37 -6.22
CA ARG A 359 -48.79 -14.33 -5.59
C ARG A 359 -48.34 -15.43 -6.56
N LYS A 360 -49.21 -15.85 -7.49
CA LYS A 360 -48.90 -16.85 -8.53
C LYS A 360 -47.77 -16.43 -9.47
N ASN A 361 -47.56 -15.12 -9.62
CA ASN A 361 -46.57 -14.53 -10.51
C ASN A 361 -45.31 -14.06 -9.75
N LEU A 362 -45.14 -14.44 -8.48
CA LEU A 362 -43.93 -14.12 -7.73
C LEU A 362 -42.70 -14.72 -8.40
N PRO A 363 -41.65 -13.92 -8.67
CA PRO A 363 -40.41 -14.45 -9.22
C PRO A 363 -39.78 -15.44 -8.23
N GLN A 364 -39.42 -16.64 -8.72
CA GLN A 364 -38.58 -17.58 -7.98
C GLN A 364 -37.11 -17.31 -8.31
N PRO A 365 -36.19 -17.32 -7.33
CA PRO A 365 -36.43 -17.51 -5.89
C PRO A 365 -37.02 -16.25 -5.22
N SER A 366 -37.91 -16.46 -4.25
CA SER A 366 -38.62 -15.44 -3.46
C SER A 366 -37.72 -14.58 -2.54
N PHE A 367 -36.40 -14.75 -2.62
CA PHE A 367 -35.39 -14.03 -1.83
C PHE A 367 -34.36 -13.39 -2.76
N LEU A 368 -34.74 -12.30 -3.42
CA LEU A 368 -33.76 -11.41 -4.05
C LEU A 368 -33.18 -10.47 -2.98
N PRO A 369 -31.83 -10.36 -2.85
CA PRO A 369 -31.20 -9.38 -1.98
C PRO A 369 -31.75 -7.97 -2.25
N GLY A 370 -32.20 -7.27 -1.21
CA GLY A 370 -32.81 -5.94 -1.36
C GLY A 370 -34.30 -5.93 -1.70
N THR A 371 -35.00 -7.07 -1.56
CA THR A 371 -36.47 -7.13 -1.73
C THR A 371 -37.18 -7.33 -0.39
N VAL A 372 -38.34 -6.70 -0.25
CA VAL A 372 -39.32 -6.88 0.82
C VAL A 372 -40.63 -7.33 0.19
N LEU A 373 -41.23 -8.37 0.77
CA LEU A 373 -42.49 -8.93 0.32
C LEU A 373 -43.49 -8.90 1.49
N LEU A 374 -44.65 -8.27 1.26
CA LEU A 374 -45.71 -8.12 2.25
C LEU A 374 -47.04 -8.57 1.66
N ASP A 375 -47.96 -9.05 2.50
CA ASP A 375 -49.35 -9.27 2.11
C ASP A 375 -50.01 -7.93 1.74
N ALA A 376 -50.37 -7.75 0.46
CA ALA A 376 -50.89 -6.48 -0.04
C ALA A 376 -52.23 -6.11 0.59
N SER A 377 -53.06 -7.10 0.95
CA SER A 377 -54.37 -6.87 1.56
C SER A 377 -54.29 -6.23 2.94
N LYS A 378 -53.13 -6.36 3.60
CA LYS A 378 -52.90 -5.86 4.97
C LYS A 378 -52.11 -4.57 4.99
N ALA A 379 -51.43 -4.22 3.89
CA ALA A 379 -50.62 -3.02 3.78
C ALA A 379 -51.42 -1.90 3.08
N SER A 380 -51.86 -0.89 3.83
CA SER A 380 -52.56 0.26 3.27
C SER A 380 -51.60 1.39 2.90
N PHE A 381 -51.79 1.96 1.71
CA PHE A 381 -51.10 3.18 1.31
C PHE A 381 -51.67 4.43 2.01
N PRO A 382 -50.90 5.52 2.16
CA PRO A 382 -49.47 5.62 1.84
C PRO A 382 -48.61 4.83 2.84
N ILE A 383 -47.58 4.14 2.37
CA ILE A 383 -46.52 3.57 3.22
C ILE A 383 -45.33 4.52 3.23
N VAL A 384 -44.47 4.40 4.23
CA VAL A 384 -43.29 5.26 4.39
C VAL A 384 -42.02 4.43 4.26
N ILE A 385 -41.08 4.88 3.43
CA ILE A 385 -39.71 4.36 3.39
C ILE A 385 -38.80 5.37 4.05
N ARG A 386 -38.10 4.94 5.11
CA ARG A 386 -37.23 5.81 5.90
C ARG A 386 -36.00 5.08 6.41
N ASN A 387 -35.08 5.83 6.98
CA ASN A 387 -34.02 5.28 7.82
C ASN A 387 -34.46 5.16 9.30
N ARG A 388 -33.61 4.51 10.10
CA ARG A 388 -33.89 4.26 11.51
C ARG A 388 -33.97 5.56 12.33
N ARG A 389 -34.87 5.58 13.30
CA ARG A 389 -35.06 6.67 14.27
C ARG A 389 -34.70 6.21 15.68
N PRO A 390 -34.23 7.13 16.55
CA PRO A 390 -34.18 6.87 17.98
C PRO A 390 -35.56 6.46 18.48
N GLY A 391 -35.64 5.38 19.27
CA GLY A 391 -36.91 4.89 19.81
C GLY A 391 -37.57 3.76 19.03
N ASP A 392 -37.22 3.55 17.76
CA ASP A 392 -37.78 2.50 16.90
C ASP A 392 -37.85 1.13 17.59
N ARG A 393 -38.95 0.40 17.37
CA ARG A 393 -39.20 -0.94 17.92
C ARG A 393 -39.71 -1.86 16.81
N VAL A 394 -39.35 -3.14 16.91
CA VAL A 394 -39.88 -4.21 16.04
C VAL A 394 -40.69 -5.17 16.90
N PHE A 395 -41.81 -5.65 16.37
CA PHE A 395 -42.65 -6.65 17.03
C PHE A 395 -42.10 -8.06 16.81
N ILE A 396 -41.94 -8.83 17.89
CA ILE A 396 -41.53 -10.23 17.81
C ILE A 396 -42.67 -11.09 18.38
N ALA A 397 -43.19 -12.00 17.56
CA ALA A 397 -44.27 -12.91 17.97
C ALA A 397 -43.90 -13.64 19.28
N GLY A 398 -44.82 -13.65 20.24
CA GLY A 398 -44.62 -14.21 21.58
C GLY A 398 -43.78 -13.38 22.56
N LEU A 399 -43.08 -12.33 22.09
CA LEU A 399 -42.19 -11.49 22.94
C LEU A 399 -42.59 -10.00 22.97
N GLY A 400 -43.48 -9.56 22.06
CA GLY A 400 -43.92 -8.17 21.95
C GLY A 400 -42.86 -7.24 21.32
N HIS A 401 -42.94 -5.93 21.62
CA HIS A 401 -42.09 -4.92 21.00
C HIS A 401 -40.67 -4.86 21.59
N LYS A 402 -39.68 -5.15 20.76
CA LYS A 402 -38.24 -5.06 21.06
C LYS A 402 -37.64 -3.80 20.46
N LYS A 403 -36.81 -3.06 21.21
CA LYS A 403 -36.05 -1.90 20.67
C LYS A 403 -35.21 -2.33 19.46
N LEU A 404 -35.28 -1.58 18.36
CA LEU A 404 -34.57 -1.86 17.12
C LEU A 404 -33.05 -1.96 17.35
N LYS A 405 -32.48 -1.10 18.21
CA LYS A 405 -31.06 -1.18 18.60
C LYS A 405 -30.65 -2.57 19.13
N LYS A 406 -31.50 -3.20 19.95
CA LYS A 406 -31.26 -4.53 20.51
C LYS A 406 -31.43 -5.60 19.42
N PHE A 407 -32.47 -5.50 18.60
CA PHE A 407 -32.70 -6.40 17.47
C PHE A 407 -31.50 -6.41 16.48
N LEU A 408 -31.01 -5.25 16.06
CA LEU A 408 -29.86 -5.13 15.16
C LEU A 408 -28.57 -5.67 15.77
N TRP A 409 -28.41 -5.57 17.10
CA TRP A 409 -27.28 -6.18 17.80
C TRP A 409 -27.36 -7.71 17.80
N GLU A 410 -28.53 -8.29 18.10
CA GLU A 410 -28.76 -9.75 18.05
C GLU A 410 -28.56 -10.31 16.64
N LYS A 411 -29.02 -9.59 15.62
CA LYS A 411 -28.79 -9.90 14.20
C LYS A 411 -27.36 -9.61 13.72
N LYS A 412 -26.46 -9.19 14.62
CA LYS A 412 -25.05 -8.87 14.34
C LYS A 412 -24.87 -7.84 13.21
N VAL A 413 -25.81 -6.91 13.05
CA VAL A 413 -25.71 -5.86 12.03
C VAL A 413 -24.59 -4.88 12.41
N PRO A 414 -23.56 -4.70 11.57
CA PRO A 414 -22.43 -3.80 11.86
C PRO A 414 -22.91 -2.36 12.05
N THR A 415 -22.32 -1.63 13.00
CA THR A 415 -22.72 -0.25 13.33
C THR A 415 -22.72 0.67 12.12
N TYR A 416 -21.71 0.55 11.25
CA TYR A 416 -21.55 1.39 10.05
C TYR A 416 -22.61 1.14 8.96
N LYS A 417 -23.42 0.09 9.07
CA LYS A 417 -24.56 -0.18 8.17
C LYS A 417 -25.90 0.24 8.74
N ARG A 418 -26.00 0.50 10.06
CA ARG A 418 -27.30 0.64 10.73
C ARG A 418 -28.08 1.85 10.24
N ASP A 419 -27.37 2.93 9.90
CA ASP A 419 -27.98 4.17 9.42
C ASP A 419 -28.36 4.11 7.94
N SER A 420 -27.82 3.14 7.20
CA SER A 420 -28.16 2.89 5.79
C SER A 420 -29.26 1.85 5.61
N LEU A 421 -29.87 1.35 6.69
CA LEU A 421 -30.96 0.40 6.59
C LEU A 421 -32.24 1.12 6.15
N LEU A 422 -32.88 0.57 5.14
CA LEU A 422 -34.21 0.99 4.71
C LEU A 422 -35.28 0.26 5.52
N ILE A 423 -36.21 1.04 6.05
CA ILE A 423 -37.32 0.59 6.88
C ILE A 423 -38.61 0.96 6.15
N VAL A 424 -39.52 -0.01 6.04
CA VAL A 424 -40.90 0.20 5.61
C VAL A 424 -41.74 0.39 6.86
N ASP A 425 -42.38 1.53 6.96
CA ASP A 425 -43.12 2.01 8.12
C ASP A 425 -44.55 2.41 7.72
N LYS A 426 -45.49 2.23 8.63
CA LYS A 426 -46.84 2.77 8.52
C LYS A 426 -47.27 3.27 9.88
N ASP A 427 -47.59 4.56 9.97
CA ASP A 427 -48.10 5.22 11.18
C ASP A 427 -47.23 4.95 12.43
N GLY A 428 -45.91 4.82 12.25
CA GLY A 428 -44.95 4.55 13.31
C GLY A 428 -44.72 3.06 13.62
N GLU A 429 -45.44 2.14 12.98
CA GLU A 429 -45.22 0.70 13.07
C GLU A 429 -44.27 0.22 11.97
N ILE A 430 -43.22 -0.52 12.35
CA ILE A 430 -42.25 -1.07 11.39
C ILE A 430 -42.84 -2.33 10.75
N LEU A 431 -43.21 -2.21 9.48
CA LEU A 431 -43.73 -3.31 8.66
C LEU A 431 -42.60 -4.24 8.22
N ALA A 432 -41.46 -3.68 7.81
CA ALA A 432 -40.30 -4.45 7.36
C ALA A 432 -39.00 -3.66 7.46
N ILE A 433 -37.89 -4.40 7.47
CA ILE A 433 -36.53 -3.88 7.30
C ILE A 433 -35.88 -4.70 6.21
N PHE A 434 -35.40 -4.04 5.16
CA PHE A 434 -34.88 -4.70 3.96
C PHE A 434 -33.83 -5.76 4.31
N GLY A 435 -34.07 -7.00 3.88
CA GLY A 435 -33.19 -8.15 4.10
C GLY A 435 -33.03 -8.61 5.56
N LEU A 436 -33.78 -8.06 6.52
CA LEU A 436 -33.58 -8.33 7.95
C LEU A 436 -34.85 -8.74 8.71
N TYR A 437 -36.00 -8.16 8.37
CA TYR A 437 -37.23 -8.32 9.17
C TYR A 437 -38.48 -8.08 8.33
N VAL A 438 -39.52 -8.88 8.61
CA VAL A 438 -40.89 -8.66 8.14
C VAL A 438 -41.82 -8.88 9.33
N HIS A 439 -42.72 -7.94 9.57
CA HIS A 439 -43.68 -7.99 10.66
C HIS A 439 -44.61 -9.21 10.50
N PRO A 440 -44.83 -10.02 11.55
CA PRO A 440 -45.61 -11.26 11.46
C PRO A 440 -47.00 -11.11 10.81
N LEU A 441 -47.73 -10.04 11.14
CA LEU A 441 -49.05 -9.77 10.56
C LEU A 441 -49.03 -9.60 9.04
N PHE A 442 -47.93 -9.09 8.47
CA PHE A 442 -47.80 -8.74 7.05
C PHE A 442 -47.07 -9.82 6.25
N LYS A 443 -46.71 -10.96 6.87
CA LYS A 443 -46.10 -12.08 6.16
C LYS A 443 -47.10 -12.68 5.17
N ILE A 444 -46.57 -13.09 4.03
CA ILE A 444 -47.28 -13.88 3.02
C ILE A 444 -47.60 -15.26 3.60
N THR A 445 -48.84 -15.68 3.46
CA THR A 445 -49.33 -17.02 3.83
C THR A 445 -49.95 -17.71 2.63
N ASP A 446 -50.43 -18.94 2.82
CA ASP A 446 -51.13 -19.67 1.76
C ASP A 446 -52.42 -19.01 1.29
N ALA A 447 -53.02 -18.16 2.13
CA ALA A 447 -54.23 -17.40 1.81
C ALA A 447 -53.94 -16.08 1.08
N THR A 448 -52.70 -15.61 1.03
CA THR A 448 -52.36 -14.33 0.38
C THR A 448 -52.57 -14.42 -1.13
N GLN A 449 -53.44 -13.55 -1.67
CA GLN A 449 -53.72 -13.46 -3.11
C GLN A 449 -52.77 -12.50 -3.83
N ASP A 450 -52.60 -11.30 -3.26
CA ASP A 450 -51.76 -10.24 -3.80
C ASP A 450 -50.61 -9.89 -2.85
N VAL A 451 -49.45 -9.59 -3.43
CA VAL A 451 -48.22 -9.33 -2.71
C VAL A 451 -47.70 -7.95 -3.06
N LEU A 452 -47.46 -7.15 -2.03
CA LEU A 452 -46.74 -5.89 -2.13
C LEU A 452 -45.24 -6.21 -2.19
N LEU A 453 -44.67 -6.05 -3.38
CA LEU A 453 -43.26 -6.21 -3.65
C LEU A 453 -42.58 -4.84 -3.62
N ILE A 454 -41.58 -4.70 -2.74
CA ILE A 454 -40.77 -3.49 -2.63
C ILE A 454 -39.32 -3.90 -2.86
N ARG A 455 -38.72 -3.40 -3.94
CA ARG A 455 -37.40 -3.82 -4.42
C ARG A 455 -36.45 -2.64 -4.53
N LEU A 456 -35.28 -2.78 -3.90
CA LEU A 456 -34.21 -1.80 -3.97
C LEU A 456 -33.39 -2.02 -5.25
N GLU A 457 -33.38 -1.02 -6.11
CA GLU A 457 -32.54 -0.96 -7.30
C GLU A 457 -31.35 -0.06 -7.02
N ARG A 458 -30.18 -0.67 -6.79
CA ARG A 458 -28.94 0.10 -6.63
C ARG A 458 -28.47 0.57 -7.99
N THR A 459 -28.30 1.88 -8.15
CA THR A 459 -27.49 2.44 -9.22
C THR A 459 -26.07 1.91 -9.06
N LYS A 460 -25.55 1.18 -10.05
CA LYS A 460 -24.11 0.90 -10.10
C LYS A 460 -23.40 2.25 -10.14
N ALA A 461 -22.58 2.50 -9.12
CA ALA A 461 -21.68 3.64 -9.08
C ALA A 461 -20.55 3.46 -10.08
#